data_AF-A0A2G6JBC1-F1
#
_entry.id   AF-A0A2G6JBC1-F1
#
_cell.length_a   1.000
_cell.length_b   1.000
_cell.length_c   1.000
_cell.angle_alpha   90.00
_cell.angle_beta   90.00
_cell.angle_gamma   90.00
#
_symmetry.space_group_name_H-M   'P 1'
#
loop_
_entity.id
_entity.type
_entity.pdbx_description
1 polymer ?
#
loop_
_entity_poly.entity_id
_entity_poly.type
_entity_poly.pdbx_seq_one_letter_code
_entity_poly.pdbx_strand_id
1 'polypeptide(L)'
;MTSNSASGRDSLQTRQTGKWGLLPADALQLLKVKYWQKPKKLKSLLSDGQSFPLVISLKPPRGNAAIRDIGHFQSFVASWKGFSQNPVQRLDQGSGQKEQASNNTGCVVRWEKRNFRSLVGQDIPTHLTIPDIESLARLLGPVEERQLQNWLEKIRYLFQSLLSQSSSPHINDHQASLQHNACDHHLFQALIDHLEALDRFEQGDLALLARLLPQLQKGMGQGCYLRALLVTFVDTKFIEQNLRIIESVVAALLDRNVKKTGLISWLDCKEKPRDWLLVKPLCEETRSRLGGLPLLRLSSDTLQEFELPASNILVIENEQSCLALQNVHDTIAVSGGGKNVAWMKAGWLADKNVGYWGDIDSEGLAILSDARSKLSSITPLMMDELTVKTFAERMVPEPDSVSKDPVALTETELVLFKGLRADHYAGRRLEQERLPMEYIAQHIDAWVV
;
A
#
# COMPACT_ATOMS: atom_id res chain seq x y z
N MET A 1 22.35 26.38 -36.50
CA MET A 1 21.28 25.92 -37.41
C MET A 1 20.45 24.88 -36.66
N THR A 2 19.57 25.32 -35.75
CA THR A 2 18.11 25.47 -36.00
C THR A 2 17.43 24.18 -36.47
N SER A 3 16.77 23.47 -35.56
CA SER A 3 15.32 23.21 -35.70
C SER A 3 14.73 22.60 -34.42
N ASN A 4 13.71 23.31 -33.96
CA ASN A 4 12.81 23.06 -32.85
C ASN A 4 11.58 22.33 -33.41
N SER A 5 11.03 21.32 -32.74
CA SER A 5 9.59 20.99 -32.75
C SER A 5 9.34 19.76 -31.86
N ALA A 6 8.91 19.95 -30.61
CA ALA A 6 7.54 20.23 -30.18
C ALA A 6 6.78 18.93 -29.81
N SER A 7 6.63 18.78 -28.50
CA SER A 7 5.82 17.83 -27.76
C SER A 7 4.38 17.72 -28.27
N GLY A 8 3.98 16.52 -28.70
CA GLY A 8 2.58 16.13 -28.82
C GLY A 8 1.95 15.91 -27.45
N ARG A 9 1.55 17.00 -26.78
CA ARG A 9 0.52 16.94 -25.75
C ARG A 9 -0.81 16.91 -26.47
N ASP A 10 -1.36 15.72 -26.62
CA ASP A 10 -2.68 15.53 -27.19
C ASP A 10 -3.72 16.18 -26.26
N SER A 11 -4.40 17.16 -26.83
CA SER A 11 -5.28 18.10 -26.17
C SER A 11 -6.62 17.45 -25.83
N LEU A 12 -6.74 16.89 -24.63
CA LEU A 12 -8.02 16.73 -23.95
C LEU A 12 -8.54 18.12 -23.56
N GLN A 13 -9.18 18.80 -24.52
CA GLN A 13 -10.00 19.97 -24.25
C GLN A 13 -11.06 19.60 -23.22
N THR A 14 -10.85 20.09 -22.00
CA THR A 14 -11.85 20.18 -20.95
C THR A 14 -13.01 21.03 -21.47
N ARG A 15 -14.06 20.39 -21.99
CA ARG A 15 -15.35 21.05 -22.23
C ARG A 15 -15.76 21.71 -20.93
N GLN A 16 -15.85 23.04 -20.92
CA GLN A 16 -16.38 23.81 -19.81
C GLN A 16 -17.74 23.23 -19.43
N THR A 17 -17.86 22.69 -18.22
CA THR A 17 -19.17 22.34 -17.67
C THR A 17 -19.98 23.64 -17.59
N GLY A 18 -20.99 23.79 -18.45
CA GLY A 18 -21.87 24.95 -18.43
C GLY A 18 -22.47 25.16 -17.04
N LYS A 19 -22.70 26.41 -16.65
CA LYS A 19 -23.29 26.77 -15.33
C LYS A 19 -24.64 26.07 -15.07
N TRP A 20 -25.34 25.62 -16.12
CA TRP A 20 -26.63 24.92 -16.07
C TRP A 20 -26.81 24.03 -17.32
N GLY A 21 -27.77 23.10 -17.26
CA GLY A 21 -28.14 22.22 -18.37
C GLY A 21 -27.18 21.04 -18.55
N LEU A 22 -27.05 20.19 -17.52
CA LEU A 22 -26.19 19.01 -17.58
C LEU A 22 -26.76 18.02 -18.60
N LEU A 23 -26.04 17.76 -19.70
CA LEU A 23 -26.48 16.83 -20.74
C LEU A 23 -26.36 15.37 -20.27
N PRO A 24 -27.09 14.41 -20.89
CA PRO A 24 -27.01 13.00 -20.51
C PRO A 24 -25.58 12.46 -20.47
N ALA A 25 -24.76 12.68 -21.51
CA ALA A 25 -23.38 12.20 -21.55
C ALA A 25 -22.52 12.75 -20.40
N ASP A 26 -22.67 14.03 -20.06
CA ASP A 26 -21.94 14.66 -18.95
C ASP A 26 -22.44 14.12 -17.59
N ALA A 27 -23.74 13.83 -17.47
CA ALA A 27 -24.32 13.23 -16.28
C ALA A 27 -23.80 11.80 -16.06
N LEU A 28 -23.73 10.99 -17.11
CA LEU A 28 -23.15 9.64 -17.08
C LEU A 28 -21.67 9.68 -16.70
N GLN A 29 -20.89 10.57 -17.31
CA GLN A 29 -19.48 10.74 -16.97
C GLN A 29 -19.29 11.16 -15.51
N LEU A 30 -20.14 12.07 -15.00
CA LEU A 30 -20.13 12.47 -13.60
C LEU A 30 -20.43 11.27 -12.68
N LEU A 31 -21.46 10.48 -12.99
CA LEU A 31 -21.81 9.28 -12.23
C LEU A 31 -20.65 8.28 -12.21
N LYS A 32 -20.04 8.01 -13.36
CA LYS A 32 -18.89 7.11 -13.51
C LYS A 32 -17.71 7.55 -12.65
N VAL A 33 -17.27 8.80 -12.78
CA VAL A 33 -16.13 9.35 -12.00
C VAL A 33 -16.44 9.42 -10.51
N LYS A 34 -17.68 9.73 -10.13
CA LYS A 34 -18.05 9.94 -8.73
C LYS A 34 -18.29 8.65 -7.97
N TYR A 35 -18.96 7.69 -8.59
CA TYR A 35 -19.50 6.51 -7.91
C TYR A 35 -18.84 5.20 -8.34
N TRP A 36 -18.41 5.07 -9.60
CA TRP A 36 -17.84 3.81 -10.10
C TRP A 36 -16.30 3.79 -10.00
N GLN A 37 -15.62 4.83 -10.46
CA GLN A 37 -14.16 4.89 -10.51
C GLN A 37 -13.50 5.19 -9.15
N LYS A 38 -14.29 5.48 -8.12
CA LYS A 38 -13.80 5.73 -6.76
C LYS A 38 -14.06 4.50 -5.90
N PRO A 39 -13.04 3.66 -5.58
CA PRO A 39 -13.24 2.39 -4.89
C PRO A 39 -14.03 2.53 -3.59
N LYS A 40 -13.71 3.54 -2.77
CA LYS A 40 -14.45 3.81 -1.51
C LYS A 40 -15.94 4.06 -1.72
N LYS A 41 -16.32 4.73 -2.81
CA LYS A 41 -17.73 5.03 -3.11
C LYS A 41 -18.44 3.83 -3.73
N LEU A 42 -17.79 3.12 -4.63
CA LEU A 42 -18.33 1.91 -5.23
C LEU A 42 -18.60 0.84 -4.18
N LYS A 43 -17.61 0.55 -3.31
CA LYS A 43 -17.75 -0.40 -2.20
C LYS A 43 -18.89 -0.02 -1.26
N SER A 44 -19.04 1.28 -0.95
CA SER A 44 -20.14 1.79 -0.14
C SER A 44 -21.51 1.71 -0.81
N LEU A 45 -21.61 1.62 -2.14
CA LEU A 45 -22.87 1.42 -2.86
C LEU A 45 -23.25 -0.05 -2.97
N LEU A 46 -22.23 -0.92 -3.01
CA LEU A 46 -22.43 -2.36 -3.01
C LEU A 46 -22.77 -2.88 -1.61
N SER A 47 -22.37 -2.17 -0.56
CA SER A 47 -22.75 -2.45 0.82
C SER A 47 -23.80 -1.47 1.37
N ASP A 48 -24.21 -1.65 2.63
CA ASP A 48 -25.23 -0.84 3.31
C ASP A 48 -24.78 0.60 3.64
N GLY A 49 -23.63 1.05 3.15
CA GLY A 49 -23.03 2.35 3.50
C GLY A 49 -23.67 3.56 2.82
N GLN A 50 -24.17 3.41 1.59
CA GLN A 50 -24.83 4.49 0.84
C GLN A 50 -26.10 3.95 0.18
N SER A 51 -27.25 4.40 0.68
CA SER A 51 -28.54 3.91 0.22
C SER A 51 -28.93 4.48 -1.15
N PHE A 52 -29.41 3.59 -2.01
CA PHE A 52 -30.22 3.96 -3.15
C PHE A 52 -31.62 4.46 -2.71
N PRO A 53 -32.33 5.26 -3.52
CA PRO A 53 -31.98 5.69 -4.88
C PRO A 53 -30.93 6.81 -4.92
N LEU A 54 -30.06 6.79 -5.94
CA LEU A 54 -29.17 7.91 -6.23
C LEU A 54 -29.93 9.00 -7.00
N VAL A 55 -29.90 10.23 -6.49
CA VAL A 55 -30.51 11.38 -7.14
C VAL A 55 -29.43 12.38 -7.54
N ILE A 56 -29.36 12.72 -8.82
CA ILE A 56 -28.46 13.77 -9.33
C ILE A 56 -29.26 14.93 -9.91
N SER A 57 -28.83 16.16 -9.62
CA SER A 57 -29.43 17.36 -10.22
C SER A 57 -28.89 17.57 -11.63
N LEU A 58 -29.80 17.77 -12.59
CA LEU A 58 -29.51 18.07 -13.99
C LEU A 58 -29.22 19.57 -14.21
N LYS A 59 -29.14 20.33 -13.11
CA LYS A 59 -28.88 21.78 -13.08
C LYS A 59 -29.82 22.54 -14.03
N PRO A 60 -31.16 22.48 -13.84
CA PRO A 60 -32.08 23.22 -14.68
C PRO A 60 -31.79 24.73 -14.64
N PRO A 61 -32.03 25.47 -15.74
CA PRO A 61 -31.79 26.91 -15.79
C PRO A 61 -32.53 27.67 -14.69
N ARG A 62 -31.89 28.72 -14.17
CA ARG A 62 -32.46 29.65 -13.18
C ARG A 62 -32.61 31.05 -13.76
N GLY A 63 -33.65 31.77 -13.37
CA GLY A 63 -33.92 33.13 -13.84
C GLY A 63 -34.02 33.22 -15.36
N ASN A 64 -33.35 34.20 -15.96
CA ASN A 64 -33.39 34.45 -17.41
C ASN A 64 -32.36 33.62 -18.21
N ALA A 65 -31.68 32.65 -17.59
CA ALA A 65 -30.62 31.88 -18.24
C ALA A 65 -31.09 31.11 -19.48
N ALA A 66 -32.31 30.53 -19.44
CA ALA A 66 -32.91 29.84 -20.58
C ALA A 66 -33.24 30.77 -21.75
N ILE A 67 -33.60 32.04 -21.48
CA ILE A 67 -33.95 33.03 -22.52
C ILE A 67 -32.69 33.59 -23.19
N ARG A 68 -31.59 33.71 -22.45
CA ARG A 68 -30.31 34.20 -22.98
C ARG A 68 -29.64 33.21 -23.93
N ASP A 69 -29.99 31.93 -23.83
CA ASP A 69 -29.46 30.86 -24.68
C ASP A 69 -30.56 29.80 -24.95
N ILE A 70 -31.46 30.15 -25.86
CA ILE A 70 -32.61 29.31 -26.24
C ILE A 70 -32.15 28.03 -26.95
N GLY A 71 -31.07 28.10 -27.74
CA GLY A 71 -30.51 26.94 -28.44
C GLY A 71 -30.01 25.87 -27.47
N HIS A 72 -29.23 26.27 -26.45
CA HIS A 72 -28.80 25.37 -25.39
C HIS A 72 -29.97 24.82 -24.58
N PHE A 73 -30.97 25.65 -24.26
CA PHE A 73 -32.18 25.21 -23.55
C PHE A 73 -32.94 24.11 -24.32
N GLN A 74 -33.18 24.31 -25.62
CA GLN A 74 -33.86 23.33 -26.46
C GLN A 74 -33.07 22.04 -26.58
N SER A 75 -31.75 22.12 -26.78
CA SER A 75 -30.86 20.96 -26.82
C SER A 75 -30.86 20.15 -25.52
N PHE A 76 -30.81 20.83 -24.37
CA PHE A 76 -30.90 20.21 -23.05
C PHE A 76 -32.23 19.45 -22.85
N VAL A 77 -33.36 20.08 -23.15
CA VAL A 77 -34.69 19.44 -23.02
C VAL A 77 -34.84 18.27 -24.00
N ALA A 78 -34.44 18.44 -25.26
CA ALA A 78 -34.54 17.41 -26.29
C ALA A 78 -33.67 16.18 -25.95
N SER A 79 -32.44 16.40 -25.47
CA SER A 79 -31.54 15.32 -25.08
C SER A 79 -32.12 14.43 -23.98
N TRP A 80 -32.75 15.03 -22.95
CA TRP A 80 -33.36 14.27 -21.86
C TRP A 80 -34.69 13.61 -22.24
N LYS A 81 -35.45 14.19 -23.19
CA LYS A 81 -36.62 13.51 -23.79
C LYS A 81 -36.19 12.27 -24.58
N GLY A 82 -35.15 12.40 -25.41
CA GLY A 82 -34.56 11.27 -26.14
C GLY A 82 -34.05 10.18 -25.22
N PHE A 83 -33.33 10.56 -24.16
CA PHE A 83 -32.87 9.64 -23.12
C PHE A 83 -34.02 8.88 -22.43
N SER A 84 -35.14 9.56 -22.15
CA SER A 84 -36.30 8.92 -21.50
C SER A 84 -37.05 7.95 -22.42
N GLN A 85 -36.93 8.11 -23.75
CA GLN A 85 -37.57 7.26 -24.74
C GLN A 85 -36.71 6.05 -25.15
N ASN A 86 -35.39 6.21 -25.18
CA ASN A 86 -34.41 5.15 -25.48
C ASN A 86 -33.10 5.41 -24.71
N PRO A 87 -32.96 4.94 -23.45
CA PRO A 87 -31.76 5.21 -22.66
C PRO A 87 -30.47 4.58 -23.23
N VAL A 88 -30.60 3.58 -24.12
CA VAL A 88 -29.49 2.69 -24.54
C VAL A 88 -29.00 2.93 -25.99
N GLN A 89 -29.44 3.99 -26.69
CA GLN A 89 -28.90 4.29 -28.04
C GLN A 89 -27.50 4.93 -27.99
N ARG A 90 -26.51 4.06 -27.81
CA ARG A 90 -25.15 3.97 -28.40
C ARG A 90 -24.47 5.28 -28.83
N LEU A 91 -23.49 5.72 -28.03
CA LEU A 91 -22.32 6.46 -28.46
C LEU A 91 -21.20 5.47 -28.87
N ASP A 92 -21.45 4.67 -29.91
CA ASP A 92 -20.40 3.93 -30.61
C ASP A 92 -20.41 4.37 -32.07
N GLN A 93 -19.43 5.21 -32.42
CA GLN A 93 -19.03 5.35 -33.82
C GLN A 93 -18.19 4.12 -34.17
N GLY A 94 -18.83 3.11 -34.78
CA GLY A 94 -18.15 2.03 -35.47
C GLY A 94 -18.51 0.63 -35.00
N SER A 95 -18.74 -0.24 -35.98
CA SER A 95 -19.04 -1.68 -35.92
C SER A 95 -20.48 -2.06 -35.58
N GLY A 96 -21.18 -2.51 -36.62
CA GLY A 96 -22.53 -3.03 -36.53
C GLY A 96 -22.53 -4.44 -35.97
N GLN A 97 -23.18 -4.61 -34.82
CA GLN A 97 -23.96 -5.79 -34.48
C GLN A 97 -25.11 -5.34 -33.56
N LYS A 98 -26.34 -5.65 -33.97
CA LYS A 98 -27.58 -5.37 -33.23
C LYS A 98 -27.90 -6.57 -32.35
N GLU A 99 -27.33 -6.63 -31.15
CA GLU A 99 -27.89 -7.47 -30.09
C GLU A 99 -29.01 -6.70 -29.39
N GLN A 100 -30.16 -7.36 -29.27
CA GLN A 100 -31.37 -6.89 -28.60
C GLN A 100 -31.15 -6.90 -27.07
N ALA A 101 -30.71 -5.78 -26.51
CA ALA A 101 -30.71 -5.57 -25.06
C ALA A 101 -32.08 -5.03 -24.60
N SER A 102 -32.64 -5.60 -23.54
CA SER A 102 -33.93 -5.25 -22.97
C SER A 102 -33.92 -3.81 -22.41
N ASN A 103 -34.71 -2.95 -23.05
CA ASN A 103 -34.88 -1.54 -22.72
C ASN A 103 -35.69 -1.34 -21.44
N ASN A 104 -35.07 -1.41 -20.26
CA ASN A 104 -35.58 -0.68 -19.09
C ASN A 104 -34.48 -0.52 -18.02
N THR A 105 -33.71 0.56 -18.06
CA THR A 105 -32.68 0.86 -17.05
C THR A 105 -33.27 1.20 -15.67
N GLY A 106 -34.60 1.24 -15.50
CA GLY A 106 -35.27 1.58 -14.24
C GLY A 106 -35.07 3.03 -13.78
N CYS A 107 -34.24 3.80 -14.49
CA CYS A 107 -33.86 5.16 -14.13
C CYS A 107 -34.96 6.15 -14.55
N VAL A 108 -35.30 7.09 -13.66
CA VAL A 108 -36.39 8.04 -13.87
C VAL A 108 -35.87 9.47 -13.94
N VAL A 109 -36.16 10.16 -15.04
CA VAL A 109 -35.94 11.61 -15.18
C VAL A 109 -37.15 12.34 -14.60
N ARG A 110 -36.93 13.18 -13.59
CA ARG A 110 -37.97 14.02 -12.99
C ARG A 110 -38.13 15.31 -13.78
N TRP A 111 -39.36 15.56 -14.24
CA TRP A 111 -39.75 16.75 -14.99
C TRP A 111 -40.57 17.70 -14.10
N GLU A 112 -40.33 19.00 -14.23
CA GLU A 112 -41.11 20.04 -13.54
C GLU A 112 -41.57 21.11 -14.54
N LYS A 113 -42.83 21.54 -14.42
CA LYS A 113 -43.34 22.70 -15.16
C LYS A 113 -42.74 23.98 -14.61
N ARG A 114 -42.11 24.78 -15.46
CA ARG A 114 -41.61 26.12 -15.10
C ARG A 114 -42.05 27.16 -16.11
N ASN A 115 -42.45 28.32 -15.57
CA ASN A 115 -42.79 29.50 -16.35
C ASN A 115 -41.56 30.43 -16.42
N PHE A 116 -41.22 30.89 -17.61
CA PHE A 116 -40.28 31.98 -17.79
C PHE A 116 -41.03 33.23 -18.20
N ARG A 117 -40.51 34.42 -17.87
CA ARG A 117 -41.19 35.70 -18.12
C ARG A 117 -41.64 35.92 -19.57
N SER A 118 -41.01 35.23 -20.53
CA SER A 118 -41.29 35.33 -21.96
C SER A 118 -41.57 33.97 -22.66
N LEU A 119 -41.73 32.87 -21.91
CA LEU A 119 -42.05 31.54 -22.46
C LEU A 119 -43.25 30.94 -21.72
N VAL A 120 -44.23 30.43 -22.47
CA VAL A 120 -45.34 29.61 -21.95
C VAL A 120 -44.76 28.39 -21.25
N GLY A 121 -45.41 27.94 -20.15
CA GLY A 121 -44.91 26.90 -19.25
C GLY A 121 -44.26 25.72 -19.95
N GLN A 122 -42.99 25.46 -19.63
CA GLN A 122 -42.19 24.38 -20.21
C GLN A 122 -41.97 23.28 -19.18
N ASP A 123 -42.05 22.01 -19.61
CA ASP A 123 -41.57 20.88 -18.82
C ASP A 123 -40.04 20.78 -18.92
N ILE A 124 -39.36 20.89 -17.79
CA ILE A 124 -37.90 20.94 -17.73
C ILE A 124 -37.39 19.74 -16.93
N PRO A 125 -36.34 19.04 -17.41
CA PRO A 125 -35.75 17.95 -16.67
C PRO A 125 -34.92 18.52 -15.51
N THR A 126 -35.14 17.99 -14.30
CA THR A 126 -34.55 18.55 -13.07
C THR A 126 -33.61 17.60 -12.37
N HIS A 127 -33.97 16.33 -12.29
CA HIS A 127 -33.21 15.30 -11.58
C HIS A 127 -33.25 13.98 -12.34
N LEU A 128 -32.19 13.19 -12.23
CA LEU A 128 -32.17 11.78 -12.61
C LEU A 128 -32.11 10.92 -11.35
N THR A 129 -33.01 9.95 -11.25
CA THR A 129 -33.12 9.01 -10.13
C THR A 129 -32.70 7.63 -10.61
N ILE A 130 -31.79 6.99 -9.88
CA ILE A 130 -31.24 5.67 -10.19
C ILE A 130 -31.60 4.76 -9.02
N PRO A 131 -32.42 3.71 -9.23
CA PRO A 131 -33.05 2.97 -8.14
C PRO A 131 -32.13 1.97 -7.42
N ASP A 132 -31.10 1.46 -8.10
CA ASP A 132 -30.21 0.41 -7.57
C ASP A 132 -28.87 0.36 -8.35
N ILE A 133 -27.96 -0.49 -7.88
CA ILE A 133 -26.61 -0.62 -8.44
C ILE A 133 -26.61 -1.25 -9.85
N GLU A 134 -27.55 -2.17 -10.13
CA GLU A 134 -27.69 -2.79 -11.46
C GLU A 134 -28.15 -1.77 -12.49
N SER A 135 -29.07 -0.90 -12.11
CA SER A 135 -29.54 0.23 -12.90
C SER A 135 -28.43 1.25 -13.13
N LEU A 136 -27.59 1.52 -12.12
CA LEU A 136 -26.39 2.34 -12.30
C LEU A 136 -25.42 1.71 -13.30
N ALA A 137 -25.09 0.43 -13.16
CA ALA A 137 -24.15 -0.26 -14.04
C ALA A 137 -24.63 -0.27 -15.50
N ARG A 138 -25.90 -0.66 -15.72
CA ARG A 138 -26.56 -0.59 -17.04
C ARG A 138 -26.56 0.81 -17.64
N LEU A 139 -26.75 1.82 -16.79
CA LEU A 139 -26.75 3.22 -17.20
C LEU A 139 -25.35 3.70 -17.61
N LEU A 140 -24.28 3.20 -16.97
CA LEU A 140 -22.90 3.58 -17.27
C LEU A 140 -22.34 2.90 -18.53
N GLY A 141 -22.76 1.67 -18.80
CA GLY A 141 -22.41 0.95 -20.03
C GLY A 141 -22.19 -0.56 -19.84
N PRO A 142 -21.97 -1.30 -20.94
CA PRO A 142 -21.82 -2.75 -20.92
C PRO A 142 -20.57 -3.22 -20.18
N VAL A 143 -19.54 -2.39 -20.08
CA VAL A 143 -18.30 -2.72 -19.35
C VAL A 143 -18.59 -2.77 -17.85
N GLU A 144 -19.23 -1.73 -17.30
CA GLU A 144 -19.61 -1.65 -15.90
C GLU A 144 -20.65 -2.71 -15.51
N GLU A 145 -21.62 -2.97 -16.39
CA GLU A 145 -22.59 -4.05 -16.20
C GLU A 145 -21.93 -5.43 -16.11
N ARG A 146 -21.05 -5.77 -17.06
CA ARG A 146 -20.30 -7.05 -17.02
C ARG A 146 -19.42 -7.14 -15.79
N GLN A 147 -18.76 -6.04 -15.40
CA GLN A 147 -17.93 -6.00 -14.21
C GLN A 147 -18.73 -6.30 -12.94
N LEU A 148 -19.90 -5.66 -12.79
CA LEU A 148 -20.80 -5.94 -11.66
C LEU A 148 -21.25 -7.39 -11.63
N GLN A 149 -21.73 -7.91 -12.77
CA GLN A 149 -22.19 -9.30 -12.87
C GLN A 149 -21.08 -10.28 -12.52
N ASN A 150 -19.86 -10.06 -13.03
CA ASN A 150 -18.69 -10.87 -12.71
C ASN A 150 -18.42 -10.89 -11.20
N TRP A 151 -18.43 -9.74 -10.52
CA TRP A 151 -18.24 -9.72 -9.07
C TRP A 151 -19.34 -10.45 -8.31
N LEU A 152 -20.61 -10.23 -8.67
CA LEU A 152 -21.74 -10.90 -8.04
C LEU A 152 -21.72 -12.42 -8.25
N GLU A 153 -21.32 -12.89 -9.43
CA GLU A 153 -21.15 -14.31 -9.73
C GLU A 153 -20.03 -14.94 -8.89
N LYS A 154 -18.87 -14.29 -8.79
CA LYS A 154 -17.74 -14.76 -7.97
C LYS A 154 -18.10 -14.80 -6.49
N ILE A 155 -18.77 -13.78 -5.99
CA ILE A 155 -19.27 -13.74 -4.61
C ILE A 155 -20.25 -14.88 -4.39
N ARG A 156 -21.27 -15.02 -5.24
CA ARG A 156 -22.27 -16.09 -5.16
C ARG A 156 -21.63 -17.48 -5.17
N TYR A 157 -20.63 -17.70 -6.02
CA TYR A 157 -19.88 -18.97 -6.06
C TYR A 157 -19.22 -19.28 -4.72
N LEU A 158 -18.57 -18.32 -4.08
CA LEU A 158 -17.95 -18.51 -2.77
C LEU A 158 -18.98 -18.83 -1.68
N PHE A 159 -20.10 -18.09 -1.64
CA PHE A 159 -21.20 -18.38 -0.72
C PHE A 159 -21.73 -19.80 -0.90
N GLN A 160 -22.06 -20.21 -2.12
CA GLN A 160 -22.58 -21.55 -2.41
C GLN A 160 -21.57 -22.65 -2.05
N SER A 161 -20.29 -22.43 -2.34
CA SER A 161 -19.23 -23.40 -2.07
C SER A 161 -18.95 -23.59 -0.58
N LEU A 162 -19.11 -22.53 0.23
CA LEU A 162 -18.91 -22.59 1.68
C LEU A 162 -20.14 -23.15 2.41
N LEU A 163 -21.35 -22.81 1.96
CA LEU A 163 -22.61 -23.35 2.50
C LEU A 163 -22.75 -24.85 2.24
N SER A 164 -22.35 -25.32 1.06
CA SER A 164 -22.43 -26.75 0.70
C SER A 164 -21.53 -27.65 1.56
N GLN A 165 -20.53 -27.06 2.22
CA GLN A 165 -19.58 -27.78 3.09
C GLN A 165 -19.97 -27.77 4.57
N SER A 166 -20.99 -26.98 4.96
CA SER A 166 -21.40 -26.76 6.36
C SER A 166 -22.70 -27.48 6.77
N SER A 167 -23.31 -28.26 5.87
CA SER A 167 -24.50 -29.07 6.17
C SER A 167 -24.18 -30.28 7.07
N SER A 168 -24.07 -30.05 8.37
CA SER A 168 -24.30 -31.07 9.40
C SER A 168 -25.75 -30.93 9.90
N PRO A 169 -26.55 -32.02 9.94
CA PRO A 169 -27.92 -31.94 10.40
C PRO A 169 -27.96 -31.81 11.92
N HIS A 170 -28.84 -30.96 12.43
CA HIS A 170 -29.12 -30.62 13.84
C HIS A 170 -28.43 -29.37 14.37
N ILE A 171 -29.16 -28.23 14.37
CA ILE A 171 -29.22 -27.22 15.45
C ILE A 171 -30.48 -26.34 15.21
N ASN A 172 -31.16 -25.97 16.30
CA ASN A 172 -32.44 -25.25 16.36
C ASN A 172 -32.54 -23.94 15.53
N ASP A 173 -33.66 -23.79 14.81
CA ASP A 173 -33.88 -22.92 13.63
C ASP A 173 -33.92 -21.39 13.84
N HIS A 174 -34.00 -20.86 15.06
CA HIS A 174 -34.19 -19.40 15.26
C HIS A 174 -32.95 -18.61 15.68
N GLN A 175 -31.99 -19.21 16.39
CA GLN A 175 -30.72 -18.53 16.73
C GLN A 175 -29.65 -18.76 15.66
N ALA A 176 -29.66 -19.93 15.01
CA ALA A 176 -28.80 -20.24 13.88
C ALA A 176 -29.08 -19.29 12.68
N SER A 177 -30.34 -19.00 12.39
CA SER A 177 -30.72 -18.12 11.26
C SER A 177 -30.25 -16.67 11.44
N LEU A 178 -30.33 -16.11 12.64
CA LEU A 178 -29.81 -14.76 12.93
C LEU A 178 -28.29 -14.69 12.86
N GLN A 179 -27.58 -15.71 13.36
CA GLN A 179 -26.12 -15.80 13.24
C GLN A 179 -25.67 -16.04 11.80
N HIS A 180 -26.38 -16.88 11.04
CA HIS A 180 -26.11 -17.10 9.61
C HIS A 180 -26.27 -15.81 8.81
N ASN A 181 -27.37 -15.06 8.99
CA ASN A 181 -27.58 -13.78 8.30
C ASN A 181 -26.49 -12.74 8.64
N ALA A 182 -26.01 -12.71 9.89
CA ALA A 182 -24.94 -11.82 10.30
C ALA A 182 -23.58 -12.24 9.72
N CYS A 183 -23.27 -13.54 9.70
CA CYS A 183 -22.05 -14.07 9.07
C CYS A 183 -22.05 -13.82 7.56
N ASP A 184 -23.20 -14.00 6.91
CA ASP A 184 -23.37 -13.73 5.48
C ASP A 184 -23.13 -12.26 5.16
N HIS A 185 -23.67 -11.34 5.98
CA HIS A 185 -23.42 -9.92 5.82
C HIS A 185 -21.93 -9.56 6.00
N HIS A 186 -21.24 -10.11 7.02
CA HIS A 186 -19.81 -9.85 7.20
C HIS A 186 -18.94 -10.45 6.10
N LEU A 187 -19.27 -11.65 5.61
CA LEU A 187 -18.57 -12.28 4.48
C LEU A 187 -18.74 -11.44 3.22
N PHE A 188 -19.97 -11.02 2.94
CA PHE A 188 -20.26 -10.16 1.80
C PHE A 188 -19.45 -8.87 1.88
N GLN A 189 -19.46 -8.19 3.03
CA GLN A 189 -18.66 -6.98 3.25
C GLN A 189 -17.15 -7.24 3.07
N ALA A 190 -16.63 -8.34 3.60
CA ALA A 190 -15.22 -8.70 3.45
C ALA A 190 -14.84 -8.91 1.97
N LEU A 191 -15.70 -9.54 1.18
CA LEU A 191 -15.49 -9.73 -0.25
C LEU A 191 -15.57 -8.41 -1.03
N ILE A 192 -16.52 -7.54 -0.70
CA ILE A 192 -16.64 -6.19 -1.28
C ILE A 192 -15.41 -5.32 -0.94
N ASP A 193 -14.85 -5.45 0.26
CA ASP A 193 -13.63 -4.73 0.64
C ASP A 193 -12.43 -5.11 -0.24
N HIS A 194 -12.47 -6.27 -0.90
CA HIS A 194 -11.40 -6.83 -1.73
C HIS A 194 -11.80 -7.06 -3.20
N LEU A 195 -12.70 -6.24 -3.75
CA LEU A 195 -13.11 -6.34 -5.17
C LEU A 195 -11.94 -6.37 -6.15
N GLU A 196 -10.87 -5.60 -5.91
CA GLU A 196 -9.69 -5.57 -6.79
C GLU A 196 -8.89 -6.88 -6.75
N ALA A 197 -8.98 -7.66 -5.67
CA ALA A 197 -8.45 -9.01 -5.62
C ALA A 197 -9.38 -9.96 -6.37
N LEU A 198 -10.69 -9.89 -6.11
CA LEU A 198 -11.69 -10.72 -6.80
C LEU A 198 -11.69 -10.51 -8.31
N ASP A 199 -11.44 -9.30 -8.79
CA ASP A 199 -11.37 -9.01 -10.24
C ASP A 199 -10.28 -9.82 -10.92
N ARG A 200 -9.15 -10.01 -10.24
CA ARG A 200 -7.98 -10.79 -10.71
C ARG A 200 -8.14 -12.30 -10.57
N PHE A 201 -9.06 -12.76 -9.72
CA PHE A 201 -9.24 -14.19 -9.50
C PHE A 201 -9.90 -14.86 -10.70
N GLU A 202 -9.30 -15.94 -11.15
CA GLU A 202 -9.94 -16.86 -12.09
C GLU A 202 -10.80 -17.88 -11.34
N GLN A 203 -11.54 -18.70 -12.09
CA GLN A 203 -12.38 -19.75 -11.50
C GLN A 203 -11.57 -20.73 -10.62
N GLY A 204 -10.32 -20.99 -11.01
CA GLY A 204 -9.38 -21.81 -10.23
C GLY A 204 -9.06 -21.20 -8.87
N ASP A 205 -8.78 -19.89 -8.81
CA ASP A 205 -8.45 -19.18 -7.56
C ASP A 205 -9.63 -19.17 -6.59
N LEU A 206 -10.85 -19.00 -7.10
CA LEU A 206 -12.06 -19.07 -6.27
C LEU A 206 -12.26 -20.47 -5.69
N ALA A 207 -12.01 -21.52 -6.49
CA ALA A 207 -12.07 -22.89 -6.01
C ALA A 207 -10.98 -23.17 -4.95
N LEU A 208 -9.77 -22.62 -5.12
CA LEU A 208 -8.70 -22.71 -4.12
C LEU A 208 -9.11 -22.01 -2.82
N LEU A 209 -9.65 -20.79 -2.89
CA LEU A 209 -10.12 -20.07 -1.70
C LEU A 209 -11.23 -20.84 -0.98
N ALA A 210 -12.23 -21.34 -1.71
CA ALA A 210 -13.33 -22.11 -1.15
C ALA A 210 -12.89 -23.44 -0.50
N ARG A 211 -11.81 -24.06 -1.01
CA ARG A 211 -11.21 -25.27 -0.42
C ARG A 211 -10.29 -24.94 0.76
N LEU A 212 -9.63 -23.79 0.75
CA LEU A 212 -8.69 -23.38 1.79
C LEU A 212 -9.42 -23.03 3.09
N LEU A 213 -10.45 -22.18 3.01
CA LEU A 213 -11.07 -21.56 4.19
C LEU A 213 -11.51 -22.56 5.27
N PRO A 214 -12.14 -23.71 4.94
CA PRO A 214 -12.56 -24.70 5.94
C PRO A 214 -11.39 -25.43 6.63
N GLN A 215 -10.20 -25.41 6.02
CA GLN A 215 -8.99 -26.04 6.58
C GLN A 215 -8.26 -25.13 7.58
N LEU A 216 -8.54 -23.82 7.57
CA LEU A 216 -7.83 -22.85 8.40
C LEU A 216 -8.30 -22.91 9.85
N GLN A 217 -7.35 -23.11 10.77
CA GLN A 217 -7.60 -23.14 12.21
C GLN A 217 -6.58 -22.27 12.93
N LYS A 218 -7.01 -21.66 14.05
CA LYS A 218 -6.12 -20.87 14.90
C LYS A 218 -4.97 -21.75 15.39
N GLY A 219 -3.74 -21.30 15.21
CA GLY A 219 -2.55 -22.00 15.69
C GLY A 219 -2.10 -23.21 14.84
N MET A 220 -2.68 -23.45 13.66
CA MET A 220 -2.32 -24.61 12.83
C MET A 220 -0.86 -24.59 12.32
N GLY A 221 -0.20 -23.43 12.36
CA GLY A 221 1.18 -23.23 11.97
C GLY A 221 2.20 -23.69 12.99
N GLN A 222 1.85 -23.80 14.28
CA GLN A 222 2.70 -24.33 15.35
C GLN A 222 4.14 -23.77 15.35
N GLY A 223 4.30 -22.46 15.14
CA GLY A 223 5.59 -21.78 15.06
C GLY A 223 6.40 -22.07 13.79
N CYS A 224 5.81 -22.66 12.76
CA CYS A 224 6.46 -22.91 11.47
C CYS A 224 6.30 -21.73 10.51
N TYR A 225 7.13 -21.66 9.45
CA TYR A 225 6.92 -20.69 8.38
C TYR A 225 5.67 -21.04 7.56
N LEU A 226 5.02 -20.03 6.97
CA LEU A 226 3.78 -20.18 6.18
C LEU A 226 3.85 -21.30 5.13
N ARG A 227 5.00 -21.49 4.49
CA ARG A 227 5.19 -22.50 3.45
C ARG A 227 5.12 -23.95 3.94
N ALA A 228 5.24 -24.18 5.25
CA ALA A 228 5.14 -25.48 5.88
C ALA A 228 3.71 -25.84 6.32
N LEU A 229 2.72 -24.96 6.11
CA LEU A 229 1.33 -25.27 6.45
C LEU A 229 0.83 -26.51 5.73
N LEU A 230 0.19 -27.39 6.50
CA LEU A 230 -0.43 -28.61 6.02
C LEU A 230 -1.83 -28.29 5.47
N VAL A 231 -1.86 -27.85 4.21
CA VAL A 231 -3.09 -27.61 3.45
C VAL A 231 -3.19 -28.60 2.30
N THR A 232 -4.39 -29.09 2.04
CA THR A 232 -4.67 -30.10 1.00
C THR A 232 -5.31 -29.43 -0.21
N PHE A 233 -4.86 -29.78 -1.41
CA PHE A 233 -5.32 -29.27 -2.72
C PHE A 233 -5.12 -27.77 -2.97
N VAL A 234 -4.53 -27.03 -2.02
CA VAL A 234 -4.18 -25.62 -2.10
C VAL A 234 -2.70 -25.50 -1.81
N ASP A 235 -1.94 -24.82 -2.65
CA ASP A 235 -0.53 -24.55 -2.36
C ASP A 235 -0.38 -23.33 -1.44
N THR A 236 0.67 -23.32 -0.62
CA THR A 236 0.91 -22.24 0.35
C THR A 236 1.34 -20.92 -0.31
N LYS A 237 1.73 -20.92 -1.60
CA LYS A 237 1.98 -19.69 -2.37
C LYS A 237 0.69 -18.94 -2.65
N PHE A 238 -0.42 -19.65 -2.88
CA PHE A 238 -1.75 -19.05 -2.98
C PHE A 238 -2.11 -18.28 -1.69
N ILE A 239 -1.81 -18.85 -0.51
CA ILE A 239 -2.07 -18.20 0.78
C ILE A 239 -1.23 -16.91 0.91
N GLU A 240 0.08 -17.01 0.62
CA GLU A 240 1.02 -15.88 0.69
C GLU A 240 0.62 -14.71 -0.21
N GLN A 241 0.17 -14.98 -1.43
CA GLN A 241 -0.22 -13.96 -2.40
C GLN A 241 -1.57 -13.30 -2.05
N ASN A 242 -2.43 -14.00 -1.31
CA ASN A 242 -3.80 -13.60 -1.03
C ASN A 242 -4.07 -13.33 0.46
N LEU A 243 -3.03 -13.08 1.27
CA LEU A 243 -3.12 -12.92 2.72
C LEU A 243 -4.23 -11.96 3.15
N ARG A 244 -4.36 -10.79 2.51
CA ARG A 244 -5.33 -9.76 2.94
C ARG A 244 -6.80 -10.17 2.76
N ILE A 245 -7.12 -10.78 1.63
CA ILE A 245 -8.50 -11.25 1.38
C ILE A 245 -8.80 -12.45 2.28
N ILE A 246 -7.86 -13.39 2.43
CA ILE A 246 -8.01 -14.54 3.32
C ILE A 246 -8.18 -14.07 4.77
N GLU A 247 -7.36 -13.14 5.25
CA GLU A 247 -7.47 -12.55 6.59
C GLU A 247 -8.85 -11.93 6.84
N SER A 248 -9.37 -11.18 5.86
CA SER A 248 -10.66 -10.52 5.99
C SER A 248 -11.82 -11.51 5.97
N VAL A 249 -11.73 -12.56 5.16
CA VAL A 249 -12.75 -13.63 5.08
C VAL A 249 -12.70 -14.50 6.33
N VAL A 250 -11.52 -14.89 6.81
CA VAL A 250 -11.33 -15.61 8.08
C VAL A 250 -11.86 -14.79 9.25
N ALA A 251 -11.63 -13.47 9.25
CA ALA A 251 -12.18 -12.59 10.28
C ALA A 251 -13.71 -12.48 10.25
N ALA A 252 -14.32 -12.61 9.07
CA ALA A 252 -15.77 -12.59 8.90
C ALA A 252 -16.42 -13.93 9.29
N LEU A 253 -15.75 -15.05 9.01
CA LEU A 253 -16.32 -16.40 9.14
C LEU A 253 -15.93 -17.13 10.43
N LEU A 254 -14.68 -16.99 10.87
CA LEU A 254 -14.11 -17.85 11.90
C LEU A 254 -13.78 -17.08 13.20
N ASP A 255 -13.01 -16.00 13.11
CA ASP A 255 -12.55 -15.26 14.30
C ASP A 255 -12.30 -13.78 14.00
N ARG A 256 -13.15 -12.90 14.52
CA ARG A 256 -13.04 -11.44 14.32
C ARG A 256 -11.71 -10.86 14.82
N ASN A 257 -11.00 -11.53 15.74
CA ASN A 257 -9.72 -11.05 16.25
C ASN A 257 -8.61 -11.11 15.20
N VAL A 258 -8.78 -11.90 14.14
CA VAL A 258 -7.81 -12.03 13.04
C VAL A 258 -7.49 -10.68 12.40
N LYS A 259 -8.48 -9.77 12.27
CA LYS A 259 -8.25 -8.40 11.77
C LYS A 259 -7.33 -7.56 12.65
N LYS A 260 -7.21 -7.89 13.95
CA LYS A 260 -6.34 -7.17 14.90
C LYS A 260 -4.95 -7.81 15.00
N THR A 261 -4.88 -9.14 15.01
CA THR A 261 -3.62 -9.88 15.17
C THR A 261 -2.88 -10.10 13.84
N GLY A 262 -3.60 -10.10 12.72
CA GLY A 262 -3.11 -10.53 11.42
C GLY A 262 -3.22 -12.04 11.23
N LEU A 263 -3.38 -12.47 9.97
CA LEU A 263 -3.57 -13.89 9.63
C LEU A 263 -2.36 -14.76 10.00
N ILE A 264 -1.14 -14.30 9.71
CA ILE A 264 0.10 -15.05 10.00
C ILE A 264 0.23 -15.36 11.49
N SER A 265 0.02 -14.35 12.34
CA SER A 265 0.05 -14.52 13.80
C SER A 265 -1.10 -15.38 14.31
N TRP A 266 -2.31 -15.23 13.75
CA TRP A 266 -3.45 -16.06 14.14
C TRP A 266 -3.25 -17.55 13.79
N LEU A 267 -2.59 -17.83 12.66
CA LEU A 267 -2.18 -19.18 12.28
C LEU A 267 -1.02 -19.69 13.15
N ASP A 268 -0.39 -18.87 14.00
CA ASP A 268 0.86 -19.19 14.70
C ASP A 268 2.00 -19.54 13.72
N CYS A 269 2.10 -18.77 12.63
CA CYS A 269 3.19 -18.89 11.68
C CYS A 269 4.29 -17.85 11.96
N LYS A 270 5.54 -18.23 11.70
CA LYS A 270 6.68 -17.31 11.70
C LYS A 270 6.65 -16.41 10.45
N GLU A 271 6.92 -15.13 10.65
CA GLU A 271 7.23 -14.24 9.55
C GLU A 271 8.62 -14.53 8.99
N LYS A 272 8.76 -14.43 7.68
CA LYS A 272 10.08 -14.47 7.06
C LYS A 272 10.86 -13.22 7.47
N PRO A 273 12.14 -13.34 7.87
CA PRO A 273 12.97 -12.17 8.11
C PRO A 273 13.00 -11.22 6.91
N ARG A 274 12.82 -9.93 7.18
CA ARG A 274 12.70 -8.89 6.14
C ARG A 274 14.04 -8.27 5.77
N ASP A 275 15.04 -8.47 6.62
CA ASP A 275 16.37 -7.89 6.56
C ASP A 275 17.43 -8.94 6.93
N TRP A 276 18.67 -8.66 6.51
CA TRP A 276 19.82 -9.50 6.80
C TRP A 276 21.04 -8.61 7.01
N LEU A 277 21.65 -8.76 8.18
CA LEU A 277 22.86 -8.08 8.60
C LEU A 277 24.02 -9.07 8.53
N LEU A 278 25.12 -8.62 7.94
CA LEU A 278 26.35 -9.38 7.91
C LEU A 278 26.98 -9.37 9.30
N VAL A 279 27.35 -10.54 9.82
CA VAL A 279 28.02 -10.68 11.11
C VAL A 279 29.37 -11.36 10.87
N LYS A 280 30.45 -10.69 11.27
CA LYS A 280 31.82 -11.14 11.03
C LYS A 280 32.60 -11.15 12.35
N PRO A 281 32.97 -12.32 12.91
CA PRO A 281 33.95 -12.37 13.98
C PRO A 281 35.31 -11.86 13.46
N LEU A 282 35.94 -10.95 14.20
CA LEU A 282 37.20 -10.34 13.81
C LEU A 282 38.42 -11.02 14.45
N CYS A 283 38.28 -12.06 15.26
CA CYS A 283 39.41 -12.86 15.70
C CYS A 283 39.04 -14.33 15.86
N GLU A 284 40.05 -15.20 15.99
CA GLU A 284 39.84 -16.64 16.11
C GLU A 284 39.03 -17.02 17.36
N GLU A 285 39.16 -16.24 18.43
CA GLU A 285 38.39 -16.47 19.66
C GLU A 285 36.89 -16.23 19.46
N THR A 286 36.48 -15.06 18.95
CA THR A 286 35.05 -14.79 18.70
C THR A 286 34.49 -15.69 17.61
N ARG A 287 35.33 -16.07 16.64
CA ARG A 287 34.97 -17.08 15.63
C ARG A 287 34.69 -18.44 16.26
N SER A 288 35.55 -18.90 17.17
CA SER A 288 35.36 -20.16 17.90
C SER A 288 34.09 -20.12 18.74
N ARG A 289 33.82 -19.02 19.45
CA ARG A 289 32.56 -18.82 20.21
C ARG A 289 31.31 -18.80 19.32
N LEU A 290 31.44 -18.43 18.04
CA LEU A 290 30.40 -18.54 16.99
C LEU A 290 30.43 -19.88 16.23
N GLY A 291 31.02 -20.93 16.80
CA GLY A 291 31.04 -22.27 16.21
C GLY A 291 31.98 -22.42 15.00
N GLY A 292 33.00 -21.58 14.89
CA GLY A 292 34.00 -21.62 13.80
C GLY A 292 33.55 -20.91 12.52
N LEU A 293 32.36 -20.32 12.49
CA LEU A 293 31.79 -19.66 11.31
C LEU A 293 32.51 -18.31 11.06
N PRO A 294 33.16 -18.12 9.90
CA PRO A 294 33.92 -16.90 9.63
C PRO A 294 33.05 -15.70 9.23
N LEU A 295 31.81 -15.97 8.79
CA LEU A 295 30.89 -14.98 8.26
C LEU A 295 29.46 -15.52 8.33
N LEU A 296 28.53 -14.72 8.83
CA LEU A 296 27.12 -15.09 8.98
C LEU A 296 26.22 -13.98 8.43
N ARG A 297 24.96 -14.32 8.15
CA ARG A 297 23.88 -13.34 7.98
C ARG A 297 22.77 -13.62 8.99
N LEU A 298 22.48 -12.64 9.84
CA LEU A 298 21.44 -12.70 10.87
C LEU A 298 20.44 -11.58 10.64
N SER A 299 19.17 -11.79 10.97
CA SER A 299 18.16 -10.73 10.89
C SER A 299 18.27 -9.78 12.09
N SER A 300 17.72 -8.57 11.96
CA SER A 300 17.60 -7.65 13.10
C SER A 300 16.85 -8.26 14.27
N ASP A 301 15.77 -9.00 14.02
CA ASP A 301 15.00 -9.69 15.08
C ASP A 301 15.88 -10.70 15.82
N THR A 302 16.72 -11.45 15.09
CA THR A 302 17.66 -12.40 15.70
C THR A 302 18.67 -11.67 16.58
N LEU A 303 19.27 -10.58 16.10
CA LEU A 303 20.21 -9.79 16.89
C LEU A 303 19.56 -9.06 18.07
N GLN A 304 18.26 -8.79 17.99
CA GLN A 304 17.54 -8.18 19.10
C GLN A 304 17.34 -9.16 20.27
N GLU A 305 17.23 -10.46 19.99
CA GLU A 305 16.97 -11.51 20.97
C GLU A 305 18.22 -12.26 21.44
N PHE A 306 19.22 -12.43 20.57
CA PHE A 306 20.39 -13.27 20.84
C PHE A 306 21.67 -12.45 20.93
N GLU A 307 22.35 -12.55 22.08
CA GLU A 307 23.63 -11.89 22.34
C GLU A 307 24.75 -12.45 21.45
N LEU A 308 25.55 -11.55 20.87
CA LEU A 308 26.78 -11.93 20.17
C LEU A 308 27.93 -12.12 21.17
N PRO A 309 28.72 -13.21 21.08
CA PRO A 309 29.69 -13.59 22.10
C PRO A 309 31.02 -12.83 21.94
N ALA A 310 31.00 -11.52 22.15
CA ALA A 310 32.17 -10.63 22.15
C ALA A 310 31.99 -9.52 23.20
N SER A 311 33.08 -8.91 23.67
CA SER A 311 33.00 -7.68 24.48
C SER A 311 32.82 -6.44 23.63
N ASN A 312 33.37 -6.45 22.41
CA ASN A 312 33.32 -5.34 21.47
C ASN A 312 32.39 -5.65 20.30
N ILE A 313 31.43 -4.76 20.03
CA ILE A 313 30.53 -4.84 18.88
C ILE A 313 30.77 -3.64 17.98
N LEU A 314 31.27 -3.88 16.78
CA LEU A 314 31.53 -2.84 15.79
C LEU A 314 30.42 -2.80 14.75
N VAL A 315 29.58 -1.78 14.81
CA VAL A 315 28.48 -1.56 13.86
C VAL A 315 28.99 -0.73 12.69
N ILE A 316 28.87 -1.27 11.48
CA ILE A 316 29.43 -0.68 10.28
C ILE A 316 28.31 -0.53 9.25
N GLU A 317 28.17 0.64 8.64
CA GLU A 317 27.13 0.82 7.63
C GLU A 317 27.39 -0.05 6.38
N ASN A 318 28.58 0.09 5.79
CA ASN A 318 28.96 -0.57 4.55
C ASN A 318 29.49 -2.02 4.76
N GLU A 319 28.94 -2.99 4.02
CA GLU A 319 29.36 -4.40 4.09
C GLU A 319 30.79 -4.63 3.57
N GLN A 320 31.23 -3.92 2.53
CA GLN A 320 32.61 -4.05 1.99
C GLN A 320 33.65 -3.56 2.98
N SER A 321 33.37 -2.43 3.67
CA SER A 321 34.22 -1.95 4.76
C SER A 321 34.34 -2.97 5.88
N CYS A 322 33.25 -3.65 6.24
CA CYS A 322 33.26 -4.77 7.21
C CYS A 322 34.10 -5.96 6.73
N LEU A 323 33.97 -6.35 5.45
CA LEU A 323 34.74 -7.45 4.86
C LEU A 323 36.25 -7.15 4.84
N ALA A 324 36.65 -5.89 4.67
CA ALA A 324 38.05 -5.46 4.66
C ALA A 324 38.72 -5.49 6.05
N LEU A 325 37.96 -5.50 7.15
CA LEU A 325 38.53 -5.49 8.49
C LEU A 325 39.39 -6.71 8.78
N GLN A 326 40.51 -6.47 9.45
CA GLN A 326 41.48 -7.50 9.85
C GLN A 326 41.26 -7.94 11.30
N ASN A 327 42.27 -8.58 11.90
CA ASN A 327 42.13 -9.19 13.21
C ASN A 327 41.98 -8.15 14.32
N VAL A 328 40.84 -8.12 15.00
CA VAL A 328 40.55 -7.25 16.14
C VAL A 328 40.13 -8.11 17.34
N HIS A 329 40.84 -7.94 18.45
CA HIS A 329 40.66 -8.77 19.65
C HIS A 329 39.24 -8.68 20.21
N ASP A 330 38.66 -9.82 20.58
CA ASP A 330 37.34 -9.95 21.20
C ASP A 330 36.24 -9.07 20.57
N THR A 331 36.26 -8.97 19.24
CA THR A 331 35.36 -8.10 18.46
C THR A 331 34.54 -8.89 17.45
N ILE A 332 33.26 -8.53 17.33
CA ILE A 332 32.38 -8.96 16.23
C ILE A 332 31.87 -7.70 15.52
N ALA A 333 32.01 -7.66 14.19
CA ALA A 333 31.44 -6.62 13.36
C ALA A 333 30.03 -7.00 12.86
N VAL A 334 29.13 -6.04 12.82
CA VAL A 334 27.76 -6.16 12.28
C VAL A 334 27.56 -5.08 11.23
N SER A 335 27.16 -5.46 10.01
CA SER A 335 27.03 -4.49 8.91
C SER A 335 25.87 -4.74 7.94
N GLY A 336 25.63 -3.79 7.04
CA GLY A 336 24.61 -3.90 5.99
C GLY A 336 23.21 -3.46 6.40
N GLY A 337 23.09 -2.77 7.54
CA GLY A 337 21.81 -2.29 8.06
C GLY A 337 21.32 -0.99 7.42
N GLY A 338 22.22 -0.12 6.94
CA GLY A 338 21.84 1.25 6.57
C GLY A 338 21.01 1.90 7.69
N LYS A 339 19.81 2.38 7.36
CA LYS A 339 18.82 2.92 8.32
C LYS A 339 18.24 1.89 9.30
N ASN A 340 18.46 0.59 9.09
CA ASN A 340 17.94 -0.47 9.95
C ASN A 340 18.83 -0.69 11.18
N VAL A 341 18.82 0.30 12.08
CA VAL A 341 19.48 0.22 13.39
C VAL A 341 18.50 -0.10 14.51
N ALA A 342 17.29 -0.55 14.19
CA ALA A 342 16.24 -0.87 15.17
C ALA A 342 16.68 -1.94 16.18
N TRP A 343 17.50 -2.90 15.77
CA TRP A 343 18.04 -3.95 16.63
C TRP A 343 18.97 -3.43 17.73
N MET A 344 19.53 -2.22 17.59
CA MET A 344 20.42 -1.60 18.60
C MET A 344 19.77 -1.34 19.96
N LYS A 345 18.44 -1.53 20.07
CA LYS A 345 17.71 -1.56 21.35
C LYS A 345 17.87 -2.88 22.13
N ALA A 346 18.63 -3.84 21.60
CA ALA A 346 18.89 -5.12 22.27
C ALA A 346 19.49 -4.87 23.65
N GLY A 347 18.88 -5.45 24.70
CA GLY A 347 19.32 -5.21 26.07
C GLY A 347 20.76 -5.66 26.33
N TRP A 348 21.21 -6.70 25.63
CA TRP A 348 22.57 -7.25 25.77
C TRP A 348 23.67 -6.30 25.27
N LEU A 349 23.35 -5.28 24.46
CA LEU A 349 24.33 -4.29 24.00
C LEU A 349 24.75 -3.31 25.11
N ALA A 350 23.94 -3.16 26.17
CA ALA A 350 24.20 -2.21 27.24
C ALA A 350 25.51 -2.51 28.00
N ASP A 351 25.88 -3.79 28.07
CA ASP A 351 27.08 -4.27 28.76
C ASP A 351 28.28 -4.49 27.82
N LYS A 352 28.21 -3.95 26.59
CA LYS A 352 29.24 -4.10 25.56
C LYS A 352 29.91 -2.76 25.26
N ASN A 353 31.16 -2.82 24.80
CA ASN A 353 31.78 -1.69 24.13
C ASN A 353 31.25 -1.66 22.69
N VAL A 354 30.49 -0.62 22.32
CA VAL A 354 29.83 -0.56 21.01
C VAL A 354 30.36 0.63 20.21
N GLY A 355 30.95 0.33 19.06
CA GLY A 355 31.47 1.30 18.11
C GLY A 355 30.53 1.43 16.92
N TYR A 356 30.41 2.64 16.37
CA TYR A 356 29.66 2.88 15.13
C TYR A 356 30.54 3.57 14.10
N TRP A 357 30.58 3.02 12.90
CA TRP A 357 31.30 3.59 11.77
C TRP A 357 30.40 3.61 10.53
N GLY A 358 30.05 4.81 10.07
CA GLY A 358 29.31 5.06 8.84
C GLY A 358 30.05 6.03 7.92
N ASP A 359 29.44 6.37 6.78
CA ASP A 359 29.94 7.43 5.90
C ASP A 359 29.85 8.79 6.62
N ILE A 360 30.81 9.69 6.38
CA ILE A 360 30.72 11.06 6.90
C ILE A 360 29.96 11.92 5.91
N ASP A 361 28.65 11.84 5.98
CA ASP A 361 27.69 12.68 5.27
C ASP A 361 26.45 12.98 6.14
N SER A 362 25.41 13.57 5.55
CA SER A 362 24.22 13.91 6.30
C SER A 362 23.37 12.68 6.66
N GLU A 363 23.44 11.59 5.88
CA GLU A 363 22.71 10.36 6.14
C GLU A 363 23.40 9.50 7.21
N GLY A 364 24.71 9.29 7.11
CA GLY A 364 25.50 8.55 8.10
C GLY A 364 25.42 9.18 9.49
N LEU A 365 25.49 10.52 9.60
CA LEU A 365 25.29 11.21 10.89
C LEU A 365 23.83 11.11 11.39
N ALA A 366 22.85 11.08 10.49
CA ALA A 366 21.46 10.84 10.90
C ALA A 366 21.25 9.40 11.42
N ILE A 367 21.90 8.41 10.81
CA ILE A 367 21.87 7.01 11.28
C ILE A 367 22.60 6.88 12.62
N LEU A 368 23.76 7.53 12.79
CA LEU A 368 24.45 7.60 14.09
C LEU A 368 23.54 8.15 15.18
N SER A 369 22.83 9.26 14.90
CA SER A 369 21.85 9.81 15.84
C SER A 369 20.72 8.81 16.15
N ASP A 370 20.22 8.09 15.15
CA ASP A 370 19.15 7.10 15.35
C ASP A 370 19.65 5.87 16.14
N ALA A 371 20.89 5.43 15.91
CA ALA A 371 21.54 4.37 16.69
C ALA A 371 21.75 4.82 18.15
N ARG A 372 22.27 6.04 18.36
CA ARG A 372 22.50 6.60 19.69
C ARG A 372 21.21 6.81 20.49
N SER A 373 20.10 7.09 19.81
CA SER A 373 18.78 7.17 20.48
C SER A 373 18.32 5.84 21.08
N LYS A 374 18.87 4.71 20.60
CA LYS A 374 18.56 3.35 21.08
C LYS A 374 19.62 2.84 22.07
N LEU A 375 20.88 3.21 21.86
CA LEU A 375 22.01 2.88 22.73
C LEU A 375 22.89 4.13 22.92
N SER A 376 22.76 4.80 24.05
CA SER A 376 23.46 6.07 24.32
C SER A 376 24.97 5.94 24.52
N SER A 377 25.46 4.74 24.86
CA SER A 377 26.89 4.44 25.10
C SER A 377 27.71 4.23 23.84
N ILE A 378 27.12 4.40 22.65
CA ILE A 378 27.79 4.15 21.37
C ILE A 378 28.93 5.16 21.11
N THR A 379 30.08 4.64 20.70
CA THR A 379 31.26 5.43 20.33
C THR A 379 31.34 5.59 18.81
N PRO A 380 31.18 6.81 18.25
CA PRO A 380 31.41 7.03 16.82
C PRO A 380 32.90 6.90 16.50
N LEU A 381 33.24 6.13 15.47
CA LEU A 381 34.61 5.89 15.03
C LEU A 381 34.85 6.56 13.68
N MET A 382 35.87 7.43 13.61
CA MET A 382 36.27 8.12 12.38
C MET A 382 35.13 8.94 11.74
N MET A 383 34.18 9.42 12.55
CA MET A 383 33.03 10.24 12.12
C MET A 383 33.12 11.65 12.69
N ASP A 384 34.31 12.24 12.58
CA ASP A 384 34.62 13.55 13.13
C ASP A 384 35.24 14.50 12.09
N GLU A 385 35.31 15.78 12.46
CA GLU A 385 35.83 16.82 11.57
C GLU A 385 37.33 16.63 11.28
N LEU A 386 38.10 16.05 12.20
CA LEU A 386 39.52 15.80 11.98
C LEU A 386 39.70 14.77 10.86
N THR A 387 38.91 13.70 10.82
CA THR A 387 38.89 12.74 9.71
C THR A 387 38.54 13.43 8.39
N VAL A 388 37.51 14.27 8.37
CA VAL A 388 37.11 15.04 7.18
C VAL A 388 38.24 15.93 6.67
N LYS A 389 38.88 16.69 7.56
CA LYS A 389 39.99 17.59 7.21
C LYS A 389 41.22 16.82 6.72
N THR A 390 41.52 15.69 7.35
CA THR A 390 42.67 14.84 6.99
C THR A 390 42.53 14.25 5.59
N PHE A 391 41.31 13.88 5.19
CA PHE A 391 41.03 13.25 3.90
C PHE A 391 40.18 14.11 2.97
N ALA A 392 40.32 15.44 3.07
CA ALA A 392 39.53 16.40 2.30
C ALA A 392 39.59 16.14 0.78
N GLU A 393 40.77 15.79 0.24
CA GLU A 393 40.96 15.49 -1.18
C GLU A 393 40.20 14.25 -1.67
N ARG A 394 39.75 13.39 -0.75
CA ARG A 394 38.99 12.17 -1.08
C ARG A 394 37.49 12.39 -0.99
N MET A 395 37.03 13.54 -0.50
CA MET A 395 35.60 13.82 -0.39
C MET A 395 34.92 13.89 -1.76
N VAL A 396 33.63 13.57 -1.76
CA VAL A 396 32.78 13.55 -2.96
C VAL A 396 31.51 14.37 -2.73
N PRO A 397 30.80 14.73 -3.80
CA PRO A 397 29.46 15.26 -3.69
C PRO A 397 28.51 14.26 -3.01
N GLU A 398 27.53 14.80 -2.30
CA GLU A 398 26.37 14.09 -1.78
C GLU A 398 25.17 14.50 -2.66
N PRO A 399 24.47 13.56 -3.32
CA PRO A 399 23.38 13.91 -4.24
C PRO A 399 22.16 14.49 -3.51
N ASP A 400 21.82 13.95 -2.34
CA ASP A 400 20.69 14.34 -1.51
C ASP A 400 21.14 14.47 -0.06
N SER A 401 20.76 15.57 0.60
CA SER A 401 21.09 15.78 2.02
C SER A 401 19.86 15.69 2.92
N VAL A 402 20.04 15.11 4.10
CA VAL A 402 19.05 15.14 5.19
C VAL A 402 18.82 16.58 5.64
N SER A 403 17.58 17.05 5.52
CA SER A 403 17.23 18.45 5.77
C SER A 403 17.02 18.79 7.26
N LYS A 404 16.61 17.81 8.06
CA LYS A 404 16.29 17.98 9.48
C LYS A 404 17.50 17.68 10.34
N ASP A 405 17.75 18.53 11.33
CA ASP A 405 18.80 18.33 12.31
C ASP A 405 18.50 17.07 13.14
N PRO A 406 19.43 16.09 13.19
CA PRO A 406 19.26 14.90 14.00
C PRO A 406 19.36 15.24 15.50
N VAL A 407 18.52 14.60 16.32
CA VAL A 407 18.26 15.03 17.71
C VAL A 407 19.31 14.55 18.70
N ALA A 408 19.96 13.42 18.43
CA ALA A 408 20.89 12.77 19.36
C ALA A 408 22.36 12.94 18.95
N LEU A 409 22.66 13.87 18.04
CA LEU A 409 24.05 14.25 17.78
C LEU A 409 24.61 15.09 18.93
N THR A 410 25.90 14.93 19.19
CA THR A 410 26.63 15.84 20.07
C THR A 410 26.76 17.21 19.41
N GLU A 411 27.15 18.23 20.18
CA GLU A 411 27.33 19.59 19.64
C GLU A 411 28.37 19.61 18.51
N THR A 412 29.50 18.90 18.67
CA THR A 412 30.56 18.83 17.67
C THR A 412 30.12 18.08 16.40
N GLU A 413 29.35 17.00 16.54
CA GLU A 413 28.78 16.27 15.41
C GLU A 413 27.71 17.09 14.68
N LEU A 414 26.89 17.86 15.41
CA LEU A 414 25.89 18.72 14.80
C LEU A 414 26.54 19.87 14.02
N VAL A 415 27.66 20.40 14.51
CA VAL A 415 28.48 21.37 13.77
C VAL A 415 29.01 20.75 12.48
N LEU A 416 29.56 19.53 12.55
CA LEU A 416 30.02 18.79 11.37
C LEU A 416 28.88 18.57 10.36
N PHE A 417 27.72 18.07 10.82
CA PHE A 417 26.52 17.86 10.01
C PHE A 417 26.09 19.12 9.26
N LYS A 418 26.08 20.28 9.95
CA LYS A 418 25.74 21.57 9.35
C LYS A 418 26.80 22.05 8.37
N GLY A 419 28.08 21.84 8.69
CA GLY A 419 29.19 22.20 7.82
C GLY A 419 29.18 21.44 6.49
N LEU A 420 28.89 20.13 6.53
CA LEU A 420 28.75 19.30 5.33
C LEU A 420 27.62 19.82 4.42
N ARG A 421 26.48 20.19 5.00
CA ARG A 421 25.32 20.72 4.26
C ARG A 421 25.52 22.14 3.73
N ALA A 422 26.42 22.90 4.34
CA ALA A 422 26.71 24.29 3.99
C ALA A 422 27.91 24.46 3.04
N ASP A 423 28.41 23.36 2.46
CA ASP A 423 29.58 23.35 1.56
C ASP A 423 30.86 23.93 2.21
N HIS A 424 31.05 23.72 3.53
CA HIS A 424 32.25 24.19 4.23
C HIS A 424 33.50 23.35 3.97
N TYR A 425 33.34 22.17 3.36
CA TYR A 425 34.42 21.21 3.10
C TYR A 425 34.58 20.97 1.59
N ALA A 426 35.65 20.25 1.21
CA ALA A 426 35.98 19.95 -0.19
C ALA A 426 34.88 19.13 -0.91
N GLY A 427 34.08 18.39 -0.17
CA GLY A 427 32.85 17.76 -0.61
C GLY A 427 31.86 17.64 0.54
N ARG A 428 30.70 17.02 0.29
CA ARG A 428 29.65 16.84 1.32
C ARG A 428 29.66 15.44 1.94
N ARG A 429 30.44 14.53 1.37
CA ARG A 429 30.50 13.13 1.78
C ARG A 429 31.92 12.60 1.75
N LEU A 430 32.33 11.91 2.81
CA LEU A 430 33.52 11.08 2.84
C LEU A 430 33.09 9.62 3.07
N GLU A 431 33.15 8.82 2.02
CA GLU A 431 32.77 7.40 2.05
C GLU A 431 33.78 6.57 2.86
N GLN A 432 33.32 5.57 3.62
CA GLN A 432 34.14 4.69 4.45
C GLN A 432 35.28 4.03 3.66
N GLU A 433 34.99 3.57 2.45
CA GLU A 433 35.95 2.90 1.54
C GLU A 433 37.11 3.81 1.10
N ARG A 434 37.00 5.12 1.32
CA ARG A 434 38.03 6.10 0.95
C ARG A 434 39.07 6.33 2.04
N LEU A 435 38.85 5.81 3.24
CA LEU A 435 39.84 5.88 4.31
C LEU A 435 40.95 4.85 4.09
N PRO A 436 42.24 5.19 4.31
CA PRO A 436 43.32 4.21 4.29
C PRO A 436 43.12 3.12 5.36
N MET A 437 43.42 1.86 5.02
CA MET A 437 43.27 0.74 5.97
C MET A 437 44.12 0.89 7.23
N GLU A 438 45.30 1.50 7.13
CA GLU A 438 46.16 1.78 8.29
C GLU A 438 45.51 2.76 9.27
N TYR A 439 44.85 3.80 8.74
CA TYR A 439 44.10 4.76 9.54
C TYR A 439 42.91 4.08 10.22
N ILE A 440 42.18 3.24 9.48
CA ILE A 440 41.05 2.46 10.01
C ILE A 440 41.50 1.55 11.16
N ALA A 441 42.56 0.75 10.94
CA ALA A 441 43.09 -0.17 11.94
C ALA A 441 43.51 0.57 13.22
N GLN A 442 44.25 1.67 13.09
CA GLN A 442 44.70 2.46 14.24
C GLN A 442 43.53 2.98 15.10
N HIS A 443 42.45 3.46 14.48
CA HIS A 443 41.29 4.00 15.21
C HIS A 443 40.45 2.90 15.84
N ILE A 444 40.33 1.75 15.19
CA ILE A 444 39.64 0.59 15.78
C ILE A 444 40.45 0.03 16.95
N ASP A 445 41.77 -0.12 16.80
CA ASP A 445 42.64 -0.61 17.87
C ASP A 445 42.58 0.31 19.08
N ALA A 446 42.62 1.64 18.88
CA ALA A 446 42.51 2.63 19.96
C ALA A 446 41.16 2.59 20.70
N TRP A 447 40.09 2.14 20.03
CA TRP A 447 38.75 2.03 20.61
C TRP A 447 38.55 0.77 21.47
N VAL A 448 39.31 -0.30 21.19
CA VAL A 448 39.20 -1.60 21.89
C VAL A 448 39.95 -1.61 23.24
N VAL A 449 40.82 -0.62 23.50
CA VAL A 449 41.71 -0.54 24.68
C VAL A 449 40.98 -0.31 26.00
#